data_AF-A0A6J0GWG7-F1
#
_entry.id   AF-A0A6J0GWG7-F1
#
_cell.length_a   1.000
_cell.length_b   1.000
_cell.length_c   1.000
_cell.angle_alpha   90.00
_cell.angle_beta   90.00
_cell.angle_gamma   90.00
#
_symmetry.space_group_name_H-M   'P 1'
#
loop_
_entity.id
_entity.type
_entity.pdbx_description
1 polymer ?
#
loop_
_entity_poly.entity_id
_entity_poly.type
_entity_poly.pdbx_seq_one_letter_code
_entity_poly.pdbx_strand_id
1 'polypeptide(L)'
;MALTGALRLLLTCLLLHSAAPKPMCDPSTCPPCPERVLEGPTTATAWDCCPPCPPPCPCPPYLESECELQGFSSGRVPAGRSFYIDFARKLCTCHPGEGITCTPLCPPLPHTCQAVGSPVADGCPRCVCYDQEEMAVPAGTTTTRGTQTCSCPPQGGQLQCSGGEGKE
;
A
#
# COMPACT_ATOMS: atom_id res chain seq x y z
N MET A 1 -39.94 16.02 66.75
CA MET A 1 -39.53 14.96 65.78
C MET A 1 -39.37 15.54 64.36
N ALA A 2 -38.51 16.55 64.16
CA ALA A 2 -38.34 17.22 62.86
C ALA A 2 -36.91 17.11 62.28
N LEU A 3 -35.94 16.68 63.09
CA LEU A 3 -34.51 16.66 62.73
C LEU A 3 -34.16 15.50 61.77
N THR A 4 -34.91 14.40 61.81
CA THR A 4 -34.67 13.19 61.00
C THR A 4 -35.09 13.33 59.54
N GLY A 5 -36.08 14.19 59.24
CA GLY A 5 -36.55 14.44 57.87
C GLY A 5 -35.55 15.28 57.07
N ALA A 6 -35.03 16.36 57.67
CA ALA A 6 -34.06 17.24 57.02
C ALA A 6 -32.73 16.52 56.71
N LEU A 7 -32.27 15.67 57.64
CA LEU A 7 -31.03 14.90 57.47
C LEU A 7 -31.15 13.87 56.33
N ARG A 8 -32.31 13.21 56.18
CA ARG A 8 -32.55 12.25 55.08
C ARG A 8 -32.61 12.94 53.72
N LEU A 9 -33.23 14.10 53.60
CA LEU A 9 -33.26 14.88 52.36
C LEU A 9 -31.86 15.38 51.94
N LEU A 10 -31.03 15.79 52.90
CA LEU A 10 -29.65 16.19 52.65
C LEU A 10 -28.78 15.02 52.17
N LEU A 11 -28.93 13.84 52.77
CA LEU A 11 -28.24 12.62 52.35
C LEU A 11 -28.66 12.17 50.95
N THR A 12 -29.95 12.25 50.60
CA THR A 12 -30.40 11.93 49.24
C THR A 12 -29.91 12.94 48.20
N CYS A 13 -29.87 14.24 48.53
CA CYS A 13 -29.29 15.23 47.63
C CYS A 13 -27.79 14.96 47.40
N LEU A 14 -27.01 14.69 48.45
CA LEU A 14 -25.58 14.38 48.30
C LEU A 14 -25.31 13.12 47.47
N LEU A 15 -26.18 12.12 47.54
CA LEU A 15 -26.07 10.89 46.75
C LEU A 15 -26.44 11.06 45.26
N LEU A 16 -27.28 12.04 44.91
CA LEU A 16 -27.60 12.34 43.50
C LEU A 16 -26.56 13.23 42.82
N HIS A 17 -25.76 14.00 43.58
CA HIS A 17 -24.77 14.93 43.03
C HIS A 17 -23.38 14.30 42.77
N SER A 18 -23.18 13.01 43.05
CA SER A 18 -21.89 12.33 42.87
C SER A 18 -21.73 11.58 41.55
N ALA A 19 -22.71 11.67 40.65
CA ALA A 19 -22.54 11.20 39.27
C ALA A 19 -21.72 12.23 38.47
N ALA A 20 -20.40 12.20 38.62
CA ALA A 20 -19.52 12.85 37.67
C ALA A 20 -19.90 12.35 36.25
N PRO A 21 -20.08 13.24 35.25
CA PRO A 21 -20.35 12.82 33.89
C PRO A 21 -19.29 11.82 33.46
N LYS A 22 -19.70 10.62 33.03
CA LYS A 22 -18.78 9.63 32.46
C LYS A 22 -18.05 10.37 31.33
N PRO A 23 -16.71 10.48 31.35
CA PRO A 23 -15.99 11.13 30.26
C PRO A 23 -16.41 10.45 28.95
N MET A 24 -17.04 11.21 28.07
CA MET A 24 -17.41 10.71 26.76
C MET A 24 -16.10 10.56 25.99
N CYS A 25 -15.63 9.32 25.88
CA CYS A 25 -14.50 9.01 25.03
C CYS A 25 -14.89 9.33 23.58
N ASP A 26 -14.15 10.24 22.96
CA ASP A 26 -14.24 10.50 21.53
C ASP A 26 -13.05 9.79 20.85
N PRO A 27 -13.26 8.62 20.22
CA PRO A 27 -12.21 7.86 19.56
C PRO A 27 -11.54 8.65 18.42
N SER A 28 -12.20 9.68 17.88
CA SER A 28 -11.66 10.52 16.81
C SER A 28 -10.57 11.50 17.28
N THR A 29 -10.42 11.67 18.60
CA THR A 29 -9.38 12.51 19.22
C THR A 29 -8.10 11.74 19.56
N CYS A 30 -8.07 10.43 19.33
CA CYS A 30 -6.88 9.62 19.56
C CYS A 30 -5.78 9.99 18.57
N PRO A 31 -4.54 10.20 19.05
CA PRO A 31 -3.44 10.47 18.13
C PRO A 31 -3.13 9.23 17.28
N PRO A 32 -2.55 9.43 16.09
CA PRO A 32 -2.12 8.33 15.24
C PRO A 32 -1.07 7.49 15.98
N CYS A 33 -1.09 6.19 15.70
CA CYS A 33 -0.08 5.28 16.23
C CYS A 33 1.33 5.71 15.81
N PRO A 34 2.31 5.71 16.73
CA PRO A 34 3.67 6.10 16.40
C PRO A 34 4.25 5.17 15.33
N GLU A 35 4.89 5.76 14.31
CA GLU A 35 5.53 5.01 13.21
C GLU A 35 6.78 4.22 13.68
N ARG A 36 7.32 4.58 14.84
CA ARG A 36 8.51 3.96 15.41
C ARG A 36 8.04 2.85 16.33
N VAL A 37 8.44 1.61 16.04
CA VAL A 37 8.28 0.47 16.96
C VAL A 37 9.06 0.82 18.22
N LEU A 38 8.36 1.30 19.24
CA LEU A 38 8.96 1.45 20.56
C LEU A 38 9.07 0.04 21.12
N GLU A 39 10.28 -0.53 21.04
CA GLU A 39 10.68 -1.75 21.72
C GLU A 39 10.65 -1.47 23.24
N GLY A 40 9.46 -1.54 23.82
CA GLY A 40 9.22 -1.33 25.23
C GLY A 40 7.75 -1.57 25.53
N PRO A 41 7.39 -2.03 26.75
CA PRO A 41 6.01 -2.06 27.16
C PRO A 41 5.53 -0.62 27.03
N THR A 42 4.68 -0.35 26.04
CA THR A 42 4.02 0.93 25.94
C THR A 42 3.00 0.94 27.08
N THR A 43 3.50 1.17 28.29
CA THR A 43 2.80 1.99 29.27
C THR A 43 2.75 3.39 28.68
N ALA A 44 2.05 3.55 27.55
CA ALA A 44 1.20 4.70 27.43
C ALA A 44 0.31 4.57 28.65
N THR A 45 0.58 5.41 29.65
CA THR A 45 -0.42 5.78 30.66
C THR A 45 -1.76 5.72 29.96
N ALA A 46 -2.63 4.85 30.44
CA ALA A 46 -3.96 4.68 29.90
C ALA A 46 -4.58 6.07 29.72
N TRP A 47 -4.52 6.59 28.50
CA TRP A 47 -5.56 7.46 28.03
C TRP A 47 -6.72 6.50 27.89
N ASP A 48 -7.51 6.39 28.96
CA ASP A 48 -8.59 5.41 29.20
C ASP A 48 -9.64 5.31 28.07
N CYS A 49 -9.49 6.10 27.00
CA CYS A 49 -10.36 6.18 25.85
C CYS A 49 -9.80 5.63 24.53
N CYS A 50 -8.48 5.47 24.39
CA CYS A 50 -7.89 5.08 23.10
C CYS A 50 -7.54 3.58 23.06
N PRO A 51 -7.92 2.87 21.99
CA PRO A 51 -7.53 1.47 21.83
C PRO A 51 -6.00 1.36 21.69
N PRO A 52 -5.41 0.23 22.11
CA PRO A 52 -4.01 -0.02 21.89
C PRO A 52 -3.70 -0.06 20.39
N CYS A 53 -2.51 0.37 20.02
CA CYS A 53 -2.07 0.29 18.63
C CYS A 53 -1.96 -1.17 18.17
N PRO A 54 -2.41 -1.48 16.94
CA PRO A 54 -2.25 -2.82 16.38
C PRO A 54 -0.77 -3.21 16.27
N PRO A 55 -0.44 -4.51 16.46
CA PRO A 55 0.93 -4.98 16.38
C PRO A 55 1.49 -4.82 14.95
N PRO A 56 2.80 -4.58 14.80
CA PRO A 56 3.45 -4.52 13.49
C PRO A 56 3.56 -5.92 12.86
N CYS A 57 3.67 -5.96 11.53
CA CYS A 57 3.92 -7.19 10.80
C CYS A 57 5.42 -7.49 10.77
N PRO A 58 5.85 -8.74 11.02
CA PRO A 58 7.22 -9.15 10.73
C PRO A 58 7.45 -9.13 9.21
N CYS A 59 8.60 -8.63 8.78
CA CYS A 59 9.02 -8.75 7.40
C CYS A 59 9.32 -10.22 7.09
N PRO A 60 8.71 -10.80 6.05
CA PRO A 60 9.03 -12.14 5.66
C PRO A 60 10.45 -12.19 5.06
N PRO A 61 11.16 -13.33 5.14
CA PRO A 61 12.55 -13.42 4.70
C PRO A 61 12.79 -12.99 3.25
N TYR A 62 11.83 -13.21 2.36
CA TYR A 62 11.94 -12.83 0.95
C TYR A 62 11.75 -11.31 0.70
N LEU A 63 11.34 -10.54 1.70
CA LEU A 63 11.21 -9.07 1.64
C LEU A 63 12.15 -8.34 2.61
N GLU A 64 13.08 -9.03 3.26
CA GLU A 64 13.93 -8.44 4.30
C GLU A 64 14.70 -7.22 3.77
N SER A 65 15.41 -7.36 2.64
CA SER A 65 16.14 -6.26 2.01
C SER A 65 15.22 -5.13 1.55
N GLU A 66 14.02 -5.44 1.05
CA GLU A 66 13.04 -4.42 0.65
C GLU A 66 12.55 -3.63 1.87
N CYS A 67 12.26 -4.31 2.98
CA CYS A 67 11.89 -3.66 4.23
C CYS A 67 13.01 -2.74 4.75
N GLU A 68 14.26 -3.20 4.73
CA GLU A 68 15.42 -2.41 5.14
C GLU A 68 15.61 -1.17 4.27
N LEU A 69 15.52 -1.30 2.94
CA LEU A 69 15.61 -0.19 2.00
C LEU A 69 14.53 0.88 2.23
N GLN A 70 13.36 0.47 2.73
CA GLN A 70 12.26 1.36 3.09
C GLN A 70 12.40 1.96 4.50
N GLY A 71 13.48 1.66 5.21
CA GLY A 71 13.77 2.18 6.55
C GLY A 71 13.16 1.36 7.69
N PHE A 72 12.64 0.16 7.43
CA PHE A 72 12.14 -0.76 8.45
C PHE A 72 13.25 -1.65 9.00
N SER A 73 14.31 -1.04 9.54
CA SER A 73 15.54 -1.73 9.97
C SER A 73 15.36 -2.73 11.13
N SER A 74 14.23 -2.68 11.84
CA SER A 74 13.87 -3.68 12.86
C SER A 74 13.23 -4.94 12.27
N GLY A 75 13.11 -5.04 10.94
CA GLY A 75 12.40 -6.11 10.26
C GLY A 75 10.90 -6.11 10.57
N ARG A 76 10.34 -4.97 10.98
CA ARG A 76 8.93 -4.84 11.36
C ARG A 76 8.31 -3.65 10.65
N VAL A 77 7.18 -3.90 9.97
CA VAL A 77 6.40 -2.88 9.29
C VAL A 77 5.23 -2.48 10.17
N PRO A 78 5.04 -1.18 10.49
CA PRO A 78 3.88 -0.73 11.24
C PRO A 78 2.56 -1.13 10.57
N ALA A 79 1.57 -1.44 11.38
CA ALA A 79 0.21 -1.75 10.94
C ALA A 79 -0.34 -0.70 9.97
N GLY A 80 -0.91 -1.14 8.84
CA GLY A 80 -1.47 -0.27 7.81
C GLY A 80 -0.43 0.50 6.98
N ARG A 81 0.87 0.36 7.28
CA ARG A 81 1.91 0.98 6.48
C ARG A 81 2.08 0.19 5.18
N SER A 82 2.22 0.94 4.09
CA SER A 82 2.50 0.41 2.77
C SER A 82 3.88 0.85 2.28
N PHE A 83 4.48 0.02 1.42
CA PHE A 83 5.76 0.29 0.78
C PHE A 83 5.81 -0.36 -0.61
N TYR A 84 6.64 0.20 -1.47
CA TYR A 84 6.79 -0.26 -2.84
C TYR A 84 7.98 -1.20 -2.96
N ILE A 85 7.82 -2.25 -3.76
CA ILE A 85 8.89 -3.18 -4.14
C ILE A 85 8.93 -3.33 -5.66
N ASP A 86 9.93 -4.06 -6.17
CA ASP A 86 10.06 -4.39 -7.59
C ASP A 86 10.02 -3.14 -8.49
N PHE A 87 10.77 -2.08 -8.16
CA PHE A 87 10.73 -0.78 -8.86
C PHE A 87 9.34 -0.15 -8.90
N ALA A 88 8.64 -0.15 -7.77
CA ALA A 88 7.27 0.36 -7.64
C ALA A 88 6.23 -0.32 -8.54
N ARG A 89 6.47 -1.59 -8.90
CA ARG A 89 5.50 -2.42 -9.62
C ARG A 89 4.59 -3.22 -8.69
N LYS A 90 4.90 -3.29 -7.39
CA LYS A 90 4.05 -3.89 -6.37
C LYS A 90 3.95 -2.98 -5.15
N LEU A 91 2.75 -2.95 -4.56
CA LEU A 91 2.46 -2.28 -3.30
C LEU A 91 2.24 -3.34 -2.22
N CYS A 92 3.11 -3.36 -1.22
CA CYS A 92 3.00 -4.22 -0.06
C CYS A 92 2.39 -3.44 1.11
N THR A 93 1.47 -4.04 1.85
CA THR A 93 0.84 -3.43 3.03
C THR A 93 0.85 -4.39 4.20
N CYS A 94 1.15 -3.88 5.40
CA CYS A 94 1.02 -4.65 6.63
C CYS A 94 -0.44 -4.70 7.09
N HIS A 95 -1.03 -5.89 7.08
CA HIS A 95 -2.33 -6.20 7.63
C HIS A 95 -2.14 -6.96 8.96
N PRO A 96 -2.39 -6.33 10.12
CA PRO A 96 -2.23 -6.99 11.42
C PRO A 96 -3.01 -8.30 11.48
N GLY A 97 -2.32 -9.39 11.84
CA GLY A 97 -2.89 -10.75 11.89
C GLY A 97 -2.75 -11.55 10.57
N GLU A 98 -2.70 -10.89 9.42
CA GLU A 98 -2.51 -11.53 8.11
C GLU A 98 -1.04 -11.43 7.61
N GLY A 99 -0.29 -10.46 8.12
CA GLY A 99 1.09 -10.20 7.72
C GLY A 99 1.18 -9.18 6.59
N ILE A 100 2.23 -9.28 5.76
CA ILE A 100 2.45 -8.37 4.65
C ILE A 100 1.91 -8.99 3.37
N THR A 101 0.96 -8.29 2.74
CA THR A 101 0.39 -8.71 1.45
C THR A 101 0.78 -7.72 0.37
N CYS A 102 1.21 -8.22 -0.79
CA CYS A 102 1.65 -7.40 -1.91
C CYS A 102 0.73 -7.54 -3.12
N THR A 103 0.27 -6.41 -3.65
CA THR A 103 -0.59 -6.34 -4.82
C THR A 103 0.19 -5.79 -6.02
N PRO A 104 0.13 -6.43 -7.21
CA PRO A 104 0.74 -5.89 -8.41
C PRO A 104 0.01 -4.60 -8.84
N LEU A 105 0.78 -3.60 -9.24
CA LEU A 105 0.28 -2.32 -9.77
C LEU A 105 0.23 -2.31 -11.29
N CYS A 106 0.98 -3.21 -11.93
CA CYS A 106 0.99 -3.39 -13.37
C CYS A 106 0.10 -4.57 -13.79
N PRO A 107 -0.51 -4.50 -14.99
CA PRO A 107 -1.17 -5.65 -15.58
C PRO A 107 -0.20 -6.84 -15.71
N PRO A 108 -0.68 -8.09 -15.50
CA PRO A 108 0.14 -9.26 -15.72
C PRO A 108 0.49 -9.39 -17.20
N LEU A 109 1.73 -9.82 -17.48
CA LEU A 109 2.15 -10.14 -18.83
C LEU A 109 1.55 -11.48 -19.28
N PRO A 110 1.03 -11.59 -20.52
CA PRO A 110 0.64 -12.87 -21.09
C PRO A 110 1.83 -13.83 -21.15
N HIS A 111 1.60 -15.13 -20.88
CA HIS A 111 2.65 -16.16 -21.02
C HIS A 111 3.16 -16.32 -22.46
N THR A 112 2.41 -15.82 -23.45
CA THR A 112 2.78 -15.84 -24.87
C THR A 112 3.73 -14.70 -25.25
N CYS A 113 4.04 -13.78 -24.34
CA CYS A 113 4.86 -12.61 -24.62
C CYS A 113 6.28 -13.02 -25.06
N GLN A 114 6.68 -12.66 -26.28
CA GLN A 114 7.98 -13.02 -26.85
C GLN A 114 9.09 -12.05 -26.45
N ALA A 115 8.75 -10.79 -26.21
CA ALA A 115 9.67 -9.75 -25.78
C ALA A 115 8.95 -8.75 -24.87
N VAL A 116 9.66 -8.29 -23.83
CA VAL A 116 9.13 -7.41 -22.78
C VAL A 116 9.91 -6.09 -22.79
N GLY A 117 9.19 -5.00 -22.63
CA GLY A 117 9.76 -3.67 -22.45
C GLY A 117 8.79 -2.75 -21.74
N SER A 118 9.22 -1.53 -21.43
CA SER A 118 8.37 -0.48 -20.84
C SER A 118 8.27 0.68 -21.83
N PRO A 119 7.48 0.53 -22.92
CA PRO A 119 7.41 1.53 -23.99
C PRO A 119 6.67 2.81 -23.57
N VAL A 120 6.12 2.84 -22.36
CA VAL A 120 5.39 3.98 -21.78
C VAL A 120 6.08 4.38 -20.47
N ALA A 121 6.00 5.68 -20.14
CA ALA A 121 6.58 6.23 -18.92
C ALA A 121 5.90 5.77 -17.61
N ASP A 122 4.87 4.91 -17.68
CA ASP A 122 4.24 4.31 -16.50
C ASP A 122 5.12 3.24 -15.83
N GLY A 123 6.22 2.85 -16.47
CA GLY A 123 7.18 1.87 -15.96
C GLY A 123 6.65 0.43 -15.99
N CYS A 124 5.40 0.21 -16.43
CA CYS A 124 4.80 -1.10 -16.44
C CYS A 124 5.31 -1.93 -17.63
N PRO A 125 5.78 -3.16 -17.38
CA PRO A 125 6.25 -4.01 -18.46
C PRO A 125 5.07 -4.41 -19.35
N ARG A 126 5.29 -4.38 -20.66
CA ARG A 126 4.32 -4.76 -21.69
C ARG A 126 5.02 -5.62 -22.74
N CYS A 127 4.23 -6.37 -23.51
CA CYS A 127 4.75 -6.98 -24.72
C CYS A 127 5.12 -5.89 -25.72
N VAL A 128 6.30 -6.02 -26.31
CA VAL A 128 6.83 -5.07 -27.27
C VAL A 128 7.49 -5.78 -28.43
N CYS A 129 7.66 -5.06 -29.53
CA CYS A 129 8.66 -5.38 -30.52
C CYS A 129 9.84 -4.41 -30.37
N TYR A 130 11.02 -4.84 -30.77
CA TYR A 130 12.16 -3.93 -30.96
C TYR A 130 12.33 -3.65 -32.45
N ASP A 131 12.52 -2.39 -32.79
CA ASP A 131 12.96 -2.02 -34.14
C ASP A 131 14.49 -2.14 -34.30
N GLN A 132 15.01 -1.75 -35.46
CA GLN A 132 16.45 -1.81 -35.73
C GLN A 132 17.30 -0.87 -34.86
N GLU A 133 16.68 0.14 -34.26
CA GLU A 133 17.31 1.11 -33.35
C GLU A 133 17.12 0.70 -31.87
N GLU A 134 16.67 -0.54 -31.63
CA GLU A 134 16.32 -1.08 -30.32
C GLU A 134 15.25 -0.25 -29.58
N MET A 135 14.43 0.50 -30.32
CA MET A 135 13.30 1.21 -29.75
C MET A 135 12.10 0.28 -29.56
N ALA A 136 11.53 0.30 -28.37
CA ALA A 136 10.39 -0.53 -28.00
C ALA A 136 9.09 0.01 -28.61
N VAL A 137 8.45 -0.80 -29.44
CA VAL A 137 7.14 -0.55 -30.04
C VAL A 137 6.09 -1.38 -29.31
N PRO A 138 4.98 -0.80 -28.81
CA PRO A 138 3.95 -1.57 -28.11
C PRO A 138 3.35 -2.68 -28.98
N ALA A 139 3.15 -3.87 -28.41
CA ALA A 139 2.51 -4.99 -29.08
C ALA A 139 1.08 -4.66 -29.55
N GLY A 140 0.69 -5.25 -30.69
CA GLY A 140 -0.62 -5.02 -31.30
C GLY A 140 -0.76 -3.67 -32.01
N THR A 141 0.31 -2.89 -32.12
CA THR A 141 0.28 -1.61 -32.84
C THR A 141 0.75 -1.76 -34.28
N THR A 142 0.21 -0.88 -35.12
CA THR A 142 0.68 -0.68 -36.50
C THR A 142 1.11 0.76 -36.63
N THR A 143 2.35 0.98 -37.09
CA THR A 143 2.93 2.30 -37.27
C THR A 143 3.42 2.46 -38.71
N THR A 144 3.38 3.68 -39.22
CA THR A 144 3.94 4.03 -40.53
C THR A 144 5.29 4.70 -40.36
N ARG A 145 6.34 4.15 -40.98
CA ARG A 145 7.71 4.68 -40.96
C ARG A 145 8.16 4.96 -42.39
N GLY A 146 8.16 6.23 -42.79
CA GLY A 146 8.42 6.60 -44.18
C GLY A 146 7.39 5.98 -45.12
N THR A 147 7.84 5.15 -46.06
CA THR A 147 6.99 4.39 -47.01
C THR A 147 6.63 2.98 -46.53
N GLN A 148 7.13 2.55 -45.37
CA GLN A 148 6.90 1.23 -44.81
C GLN A 148 5.79 1.27 -43.75
N THR A 149 4.91 0.28 -43.79
CA THR A 149 3.96 -0.01 -42.71
C THR A 149 4.55 -1.13 -41.87
N CYS A 150 4.74 -0.85 -40.58
CA CYS A 150 5.27 -1.81 -39.61
C CYS A 150 4.16 -2.22 -38.65
N SER A 151 4.07 -3.51 -38.36
CA SER A 151 3.10 -4.07 -37.43
C SER A 151 3.83 -4.91 -36.38
N CYS A 152 3.48 -4.69 -35.12
CA CYS A 152 3.97 -5.49 -34.01
C CYS A 152 2.87 -6.48 -33.59
N PRO A 153 3.12 -7.80 -33.65
CA PRO A 153 2.15 -8.80 -33.22
C PRO A 153 1.69 -8.60 -31.77
N PRO A 154 0.48 -9.04 -31.37
CA PRO A 154 -0.02 -8.92 -29.99
C PRO A 154 0.87 -9.57 -28.93
N GLN A 155 1.61 -10.62 -29.31
CA GLN A 155 2.58 -11.28 -28.45
C GLN A 155 3.95 -10.58 -28.38
N GLY A 156 4.13 -9.46 -29.10
CA GLY A 156 5.44 -8.81 -29.24
C GLY A 156 6.42 -9.63 -30.08
N GLY A 157 7.71 -9.34 -29.92
CA GLY A 157 8.81 -10.04 -30.61
C GLY A 157 9.38 -9.23 -31.75
N GLN A 158 9.34 -9.76 -32.97
CA GLN A 158 9.93 -9.10 -34.14
C GLN A 158 8.93 -8.15 -34.80
N LEU A 159 9.36 -6.91 -35.05
CA LEU A 159 8.60 -5.92 -35.81
C LEU A 159 8.53 -6.34 -37.28
N GLN A 160 7.31 -6.41 -37.84
CA GLN A 160 7.08 -6.83 -39.21
C GLN A 160 6.79 -5.62 -40.08
N CYS A 161 7.74 -5.22 -40.92
CA CYS A 161 7.61 -4.07 -41.82
C CYS A 161 7.42 -4.51 -43.28
N SER A 162 6.43 -3.92 -43.95
CA SER A 162 6.17 -4.08 -45.37
C SER A 162 6.02 -2.71 -46.03
N GLY A 163 6.81 -2.41 -47.06
CA GLY A 163 6.71 -1.20 -47.88
C GLY A 163 7.46 -1.34 -49.19
N GLY A 164 6.87 -0.79 -50.25
CA GLY A 164 6.96 -1.26 -51.64
C GLY A 164 8.37 -1.45 -52.21
N GLU A 165 8.52 -2.55 -52.95
CA GLU A 165 9.59 -2.75 -53.92
C GLU A 165 9.65 -1.54 -54.86
N GLY A 166 10.54 -0.58 -54.54
CA GLY A 166 11.10 0.29 -55.55
C GLY A 166 11.98 -0.58 -56.43
N LYS A 167 11.42 -1.05 -57.55
CA LYS A 167 12.21 -1.45 -58.71
C LYS A 167 13.15 -0.29 -59.04
N GLU A 168 14.45 -0.52 -58.92
CA GLU A 168 15.46 0.21 -59.67
C GLU A 168 16.09 -0.76 -60.68
#